data_AF-A0A1V5LDB5-F1
#
_entry.id   AF-A0A1V5LDB5-F1
#
_cell.length_a   1.000
_cell.length_b   1.000
_cell.length_c   1.000
_cell.angle_alpha   90.00
_cell.angle_beta   90.00
_cell.angle_gamma   90.00
#
_symmetry.space_group_name_H-M   'P 1'
#
loop_
_entity.id
_entity.type
_entity.pdbx_description
1 polymer ?
#
loop_
_entity_poly.entity_id
_entity_poly.type
_entity_poly.pdbx_seq_one_letter_code
_entity_poly.pdbx_strand_id
1 'polypeptide(L)'
;MTQNITDYANNSSLSNACYANLVINKEKFNKIVDEKDKNDFVYNTYKTALIDNKFTELQASDFLNRYEISYHYPNDETGLSFTVFKEKATGKLTLACRGTEMETDFISDAAIADADLAMFSNIATHQTIN
;
A
#
# COMPACT_ATOMS: atom_id res chain seq x y z
N MET A 1 -22.52 -5.83 0.47
CA MET A 1 -21.37 -6.56 -0.08
C MET A 1 -20.82 -7.41 1.05
N THR A 2 -20.96 -8.74 0.99
CA THR A 2 -20.58 -9.62 2.09
C THR A 2 -19.06 -9.77 2.11
N GLN A 3 -18.39 -9.17 3.09
CA GLN A 3 -16.95 -9.37 3.27
C GLN A 3 -16.73 -10.84 3.64
N ASN A 4 -15.90 -11.53 2.86
CA ASN A 4 -15.55 -12.93 3.10
C ASN A 4 -14.21 -13.01 3.84
N ILE A 5 -13.89 -14.17 4.43
CA ILE A 5 -12.64 -14.38 5.20
C ILE A 5 -11.40 -14.02 4.35
N THR A 6 -11.48 -14.25 3.04
CA THR A 6 -10.43 -13.91 2.09
C THR A 6 -10.20 -12.40 2.01
N ASP A 7 -11.24 -11.57 2.05
CA ASP A 7 -11.11 -10.11 2.07
C ASP A 7 -10.36 -9.63 3.31
N TYR A 8 -10.68 -10.19 4.49
CA TYR A 8 -9.97 -9.86 5.74
C TYR A 8 -8.49 -10.28 5.69
N ALA A 9 -8.18 -11.46 5.16
CA ALA A 9 -6.80 -11.93 4.99
C ALA A 9 -6.00 -11.03 4.02
N ASN A 10 -6.64 -10.57 2.94
CA ASN A 10 -6.03 -9.64 1.98
C ASN A 10 -5.74 -8.29 2.63
N ASN A 11 -6.70 -7.72 3.37
CA ASN A 11 -6.52 -6.46 4.09
C ASN A 11 -5.39 -6.56 5.12
N SER A 12 -5.31 -7.68 5.86
CA SER A 12 -4.21 -7.92 6.80
C SER A 12 -2.85 -7.98 6.10
N SER A 13 -2.79 -8.59 4.91
CA SER A 13 -1.55 -8.66 4.12
C SER A 13 -1.13 -7.28 3.58
N LEU A 14 -2.07 -6.46 3.12
CA LEU A 14 -1.81 -5.08 2.68
C LEU A 14 -1.30 -4.20 3.83
N SER A 15 -1.92 -4.33 5.01
CA SER A 15 -1.47 -3.64 6.21
C SER A 15 -0.07 -4.07 6.62
N ASN A 16 0.22 -5.38 6.67
CA ASN A 16 1.55 -5.87 6.99
C ASN A 16 2.59 -5.40 5.97
N ALA A 17 2.29 -5.44 4.68
CA ALA A 17 3.19 -4.97 3.62
C ALA A 17 3.56 -3.48 3.76
N CYS A 18 2.72 -2.65 4.38
CA CYS A 18 3.01 -1.24 4.63
C CYS A 18 4.11 -1.01 5.68
N TYR A 19 4.40 -2.00 6.51
CA TYR A 19 5.54 -1.95 7.44
C TYR A 19 6.87 -2.26 6.74
N ALA A 20 6.84 -2.81 5.52
CA ALA A 20 8.05 -3.05 4.74
C ALA A 20 8.57 -1.74 4.12
N ASN A 21 9.89 -1.60 4.04
CA ASN A 21 10.54 -0.47 3.37
C ASN A 21 10.54 -0.70 1.85
N LEU A 22 9.44 -0.36 1.18
CA LEU A 22 9.22 -0.58 -0.25
C LEU A 22 9.82 0.55 -1.10
N VAL A 23 11.10 0.89 -0.85
CA VAL A 23 11.82 1.97 -1.52
C VAL A 23 12.81 1.41 -2.54
N ILE A 24 12.75 1.94 -3.77
CA ILE A 24 13.69 1.63 -4.83
C ILE A 24 14.90 2.57 -4.76
N ASN A 25 16.11 1.99 -4.73
CA ASN A 25 17.34 2.76 -4.88
C ASN A 25 17.44 3.29 -6.34
N LYS A 26 17.11 4.57 -6.52
CA LYS A 26 17.08 5.24 -7.83
C LYS A 26 18.45 5.25 -8.53
N GLU A 27 19.54 5.38 -7.80
CA GLU A 27 20.89 5.38 -8.38
C GLU A 27 21.24 4.03 -9.02
N LYS A 28 20.90 2.93 -8.35
CA LYS A 28 21.09 1.58 -8.90
C LYS A 28 20.12 1.33 -10.05
N PHE A 29 18.84 1.69 -9.89
CA PHE A 29 17.81 1.51 -10.90
C PHE A 29 18.16 2.21 -12.22
N ASN A 30 18.66 3.46 -12.15
CA ASN A 30 19.00 4.25 -13.33
C ASN A 30 20.25 3.74 -14.08
N LYS A 31 21.08 2.93 -13.44
CA LYS A 31 22.25 2.29 -14.09
C LYS A 31 21.88 1.07 -14.92
N ILE A 32 20.69 0.51 -14.70
CA ILE A 32 20.21 -0.65 -15.45
C ILE A 32 19.70 -0.14 -16.80
N VAL A 33 20.17 -0.75 -17.88
CA VAL A 33 19.83 -0.34 -19.26
C VAL A 33 18.61 -1.12 -19.76
N ASP A 34 18.59 -2.43 -19.54
CA ASP A 34 17.54 -3.33 -20.03
C ASP A 34 16.26 -3.25 -19.19
N GLU A 35 15.10 -3.25 -19.84
CA GLU A 35 13.80 -3.16 -19.17
C GLU A 35 13.44 -4.41 -18.38
N LYS A 36 13.84 -5.60 -18.84
CA LYS A 36 13.63 -6.85 -18.11
C LYS A 36 14.43 -6.82 -16.81
N ASP A 37 15.70 -6.42 -16.89
CA ASP A 37 16.57 -6.31 -15.72
C ASP A 37 16.05 -5.26 -14.71
N LYS A 38 15.43 -4.18 -15.20
CA LYS A 38 14.75 -3.19 -14.34
C LYS A 38 13.57 -3.79 -13.60
N ASN A 39 12.72 -4.53 -14.29
CA ASN A 39 11.55 -5.19 -13.70
C ASN A 39 11.98 -6.24 -12.67
N ASP A 40 13.00 -7.04 -12.98
CA ASP A 40 13.57 -8.03 -12.07
C ASP A 40 14.21 -7.36 -10.85
N PHE A 41 14.90 -6.23 -11.04
CA PHE A 41 15.45 -5.46 -9.92
C PHE A 41 14.38 -4.93 -8.98
N VAL A 42 13.32 -4.33 -9.53
CA VAL A 42 12.19 -3.80 -8.74
C VAL A 42 11.49 -4.92 -7.98
N TYR A 43 11.17 -6.02 -8.68
CA TYR A 43 10.52 -7.18 -8.09
C TYR A 43 11.34 -7.77 -6.95
N ASN A 44 12.64 -8.02 -7.16
CA ASN A 44 13.52 -8.59 -6.15
C ASN A 44 13.73 -7.65 -4.95
N THR A 45 13.78 -6.33 -5.19
CA THR A 45 13.87 -5.33 -4.12
C THR A 45 12.64 -5.38 -3.21
N TYR A 46 11.43 -5.34 -3.78
CA TYR A 46 10.21 -5.44 -2.99
C TYR A 46 10.04 -6.80 -2.32
N LYS A 47 10.39 -7.89 -3.02
CA LYS A 47 10.32 -9.24 -2.45
C LYS A 47 11.22 -9.36 -1.21
N THR A 48 12.43 -8.82 -1.29
CA THR A 48 13.37 -8.81 -0.17
C THR A 48 12.82 -7.98 1.00
N ALA A 49 12.32 -6.77 0.73
CA ALA A 49 11.73 -5.92 1.76
C ALA A 49 10.53 -6.57 2.47
N LEU A 50 9.67 -7.29 1.74
CA LEU A 50 8.54 -8.04 2.32
C LEU A 50 9.02 -9.20 3.19
N ILE A 51 10.03 -9.96 2.74
CA ILE A 51 10.61 -11.07 3.50
C ILE A 51 11.27 -10.57 4.79
N ASP A 52 12.03 -9.47 4.71
CA ASP A 52 12.63 -8.82 5.89
C ASP A 52 11.53 -8.40 6.89
N ASN A 53 10.36 -8.03 6.37
CA ASN A 53 9.15 -7.72 7.13
C ASN A 53 8.24 -8.96 7.39
N LYS A 54 8.85 -10.12 7.58
CA LYS A 54 8.20 -11.37 8.07
C LYS A 54 7.22 -12.03 7.11
N PHE A 55 7.19 -11.67 5.84
CA PHE A 55 6.54 -12.53 4.84
C PHE A 55 7.41 -13.77 4.61
N THR A 56 6.76 -14.91 4.42
CA THR A 56 7.43 -16.07 3.79
C THR A 56 7.71 -15.76 2.31
N GLU A 57 8.67 -16.48 1.70
CA GLU A 57 8.96 -16.30 0.27
C GLU A 57 7.73 -16.50 -0.63
N LEU A 58 6.86 -17.45 -0.27
CA LEU A 58 5.62 -17.74 -0.98
C LEU A 58 4.63 -16.58 -0.82
N GLN A 59 4.39 -16.12 0.41
CA GLN A 59 3.51 -14.97 0.67
C GLN A 59 3.98 -13.70 -0.04
N ALA A 60 5.29 -13.43 -0.04
CA ALA A 60 5.84 -12.26 -0.73
C ALA A 60 5.65 -12.37 -2.25
N SER A 61 5.86 -13.55 -2.82
CA SER A 61 5.68 -13.78 -4.26
C SER A 61 4.20 -13.69 -4.66
N ASP A 62 3.30 -14.29 -3.89
CA ASP A 62 1.85 -14.22 -4.11
C ASP A 62 1.32 -12.79 -3.98
N PHE A 63 1.83 -12.05 -3.00
CA PHE A 63 1.50 -10.64 -2.81
C PHE A 63 1.92 -9.80 -4.03
N LEU A 64 3.17 -9.93 -4.47
CA LEU A 64 3.69 -9.19 -5.63
C LEU A 64 3.09 -9.65 -6.96
N ASN A 65 2.57 -10.87 -7.04
CA ASN A 65 1.79 -11.33 -8.19
C ASN A 65 0.43 -10.65 -8.25
N ARG A 66 -0.19 -10.39 -7.10
CA ARG A 66 -1.53 -9.78 -7.01
C ARG A 66 -1.52 -8.26 -7.03
N TYR A 67 -0.54 -7.63 -6.39
CA TYR A 67 -0.50 -6.19 -6.20
C TYR A 67 0.73 -5.56 -6.86
N GLU A 68 0.51 -4.38 -7.40
CA GLU A 68 1.55 -3.43 -7.81
C GLU A 68 1.68 -2.34 -6.74
N ILE A 69 2.91 -1.96 -6.42
CA ILE A 69 3.19 -0.84 -5.51
C ILE A 69 3.15 0.44 -6.37
N SER A 70 2.06 1.19 -6.31
CA SER A 70 1.91 2.43 -7.09
C SER A 70 2.61 3.61 -6.43
N TYR A 71 2.60 3.67 -5.10
CA TYR A 71 3.31 4.69 -4.33
C TYR A 71 3.62 4.17 -2.93
N HIS A 72 4.78 4.52 -2.40
CA HIS A 72 5.17 4.20 -1.03
C HIS A 72 5.82 5.43 -0.39
N TYR A 73 5.26 5.82 0.76
CA TYR A 73 5.86 6.80 1.65
C TYR A 73 6.52 6.04 2.82
N PRO A 74 7.87 6.08 2.92
CA PRO A 74 8.56 5.36 3.98
C PRO A 74 8.28 6.00 5.34
N ASN A 75 8.51 5.22 6.41
CA ASN A 75 8.33 5.69 7.78
C ASN A 75 9.16 6.95 8.06
N ASP A 76 8.49 8.05 8.33
CA ASP A 76 9.13 9.32 8.69
C ASP A 76 9.41 9.42 10.21
N GLU A 77 9.97 10.57 10.63
CA GLU A 77 10.28 10.86 12.03
C GLU A 77 9.04 10.97 12.92
N THR A 78 7.84 11.10 12.33
CA THR A 78 6.55 11.13 13.04
C THR A 78 5.91 9.75 13.18
N GLY A 79 6.48 8.73 12.53
CA GLY A 79 5.96 7.37 12.49
C GLY A 79 4.90 7.14 11.41
N LEU A 80 4.71 8.10 10.50
CA LEU A 80 3.79 7.98 9.38
C LEU A 80 4.44 7.14 8.26
N SER A 81 3.75 6.09 7.83
CA SER A 81 4.08 5.31 6.64
C SER A 81 2.78 4.93 5.96
N PHE A 82 2.72 5.08 4.64
CA PHE A 82 1.57 4.64 3.85
C PHE A 82 1.99 4.16 2.47
N THR A 83 1.21 3.23 1.93
CA THR A 83 1.44 2.63 0.62
C THR A 83 0.13 2.56 -0.15
N VAL A 84 0.16 2.98 -1.42
CA VAL A 84 -0.94 2.79 -2.36
C VAL A 84 -0.64 1.54 -3.18
N PHE A 85 -1.46 0.51 -2.98
CA PHE A 85 -1.41 -0.73 -3.73
C PHE A 85 -2.47 -0.73 -4.82
N LYS A 86 -2.09 -1.19 -6.01
CA LYS A 86 -3.02 -1.44 -7.11
C LYS A 86 -3.18 -2.94 -7.32
N GLU A 87 -4.39 -3.47 -7.19
CA GLU A 87 -4.66 -4.85 -7.56
C GLU A 87 -4.54 -5.02 -9.07
N LYS A 88 -3.67 -5.92 -9.53
CA LYS A 88 -3.38 -6.08 -10.96
C LYS A 88 -4.58 -6.59 -11.76
N ALA A 89 -5.39 -7.46 -11.14
CA ALA A 89 -6.54 -8.09 -11.79
C ALA A 89 -7.70 -7.11 -12.04
N THR A 90 -7.95 -6.20 -11.09
CA THR A 90 -9.13 -5.33 -11.11
C THR A 90 -8.78 -3.86 -11.37
N GLY A 91 -7.52 -3.49 -11.20
CA GLY A 91 -7.07 -2.10 -11.21
C GLY A 91 -7.45 -1.31 -9.96
N LYS A 92 -8.09 -1.93 -8.96
CA LYS A 92 -8.52 -1.26 -7.73
C LYS A 92 -7.32 -0.73 -6.95
N LEU A 93 -7.40 0.53 -6.55
CA LEU A 93 -6.44 1.15 -5.65
C LEU A 93 -6.88 0.98 -4.20
N THR A 94 -5.94 0.59 -3.35
CA THR A 94 -6.11 0.46 -1.91
C THR A 94 -5.00 1.22 -1.22
N LEU A 95 -5.36 2.21 -0.41
CA LEU A 95 -4.46 2.88 0.51
C LEU A 95 -4.32 2.01 1.76
N ALA A 96 -3.10 1.66 2.13
CA ALA A 96 -2.78 1.04 3.40
C ALA A 96 -1.87 1.97 4.19
N CYS A 97 -2.26 2.28 5.41
CA CYS A 97 -1.46 3.06 6.34
C CYS A 97 -0.90 2.13 7.42
N ARG A 98 0.32 2.41 7.85
CA ARG A 98 0.86 1.87 9.10
C ARG A 98 0.12 2.54 10.26
N GLY A 99 -0.31 1.78 11.26
CA GLY A 99 -0.72 2.37 12.53
C GLY A 99 0.48 3.04 13.19
N THR A 100 0.38 4.32 13.51
CA THR A 100 1.34 5.00 14.39
C THR A 100 1.30 4.34 15.77
N GLU A 101 2.45 4.17 16.42
CA GLU A 101 2.53 3.72 17.82
C GLU A 101 2.07 4.82 18.81
N MET A 102 1.17 5.72 18.41
CA MET A 102 0.75 6.87 19.21
C MET A 102 -0.76 6.82 19.43
N GLU A 103 -1.12 6.85 20.70
CA GLU A 103 -2.45 6.59 21.24
C GLU A 103 -3.56 7.44 20.58
N THR A 104 -4.67 6.77 20.29
CA THR A 104 -6.06 7.30 20.28
C THR A 104 -6.54 8.27 19.20
N ASP A 105 -5.70 8.99 18.43
CA ASP A 105 -6.21 10.05 17.52
C ASP A 105 -6.26 9.66 16.02
N PHE A 106 -5.73 8.50 15.63
CA PHE A 106 -5.74 8.07 14.21
C PHE A 106 -7.12 7.55 13.76
N ILE A 107 -7.98 7.07 14.66
CA ILE A 107 -9.31 6.56 14.30
C ILE A 107 -10.25 7.71 13.91
N SER A 108 -10.13 8.86 14.58
CA SER A 108 -10.83 10.10 14.22
C SER A 108 -10.36 10.61 12.86
N ASP A 109 -9.05 10.74 12.66
CA ASP A 109 -8.49 11.29 11.42
C ASP A 109 -8.60 10.34 10.23
N ALA A 110 -8.49 9.03 10.41
CA ALA A 110 -8.73 8.07 9.33
C ALA A 110 -10.21 7.98 8.97
N ALA A 111 -11.14 8.11 9.93
CA ALA A 111 -12.58 8.15 9.63
C ALA A 111 -12.97 9.46 8.92
N ILE A 112 -12.34 10.57 9.26
CA ILE A 112 -12.51 11.86 8.56
C ILE A 112 -11.85 11.79 7.19
N ALA A 113 -10.66 11.21 7.04
CA ALA A 113 -9.97 11.07 5.75
C ALA A 113 -10.62 10.06 4.81
N ASP A 114 -11.19 8.95 5.31
CA ASP A 114 -12.00 8.04 4.49
C ASP A 114 -13.32 8.70 4.08
N ALA A 115 -13.92 9.52 4.96
CA ALA A 115 -15.08 10.35 4.60
C ALA A 115 -14.69 11.41 3.56
N ASP A 116 -13.54 12.06 3.70
CA ASP A 116 -13.05 13.07 2.77
C ASP A 116 -12.68 12.44 1.42
N LEU A 117 -11.96 11.33 1.40
CA LEU A 117 -11.54 10.66 0.18
C LEU A 117 -12.74 10.03 -0.55
N ALA A 118 -13.75 9.54 0.19
CA ALA A 118 -15.03 9.11 -0.38
C ALA A 118 -15.91 10.29 -0.83
N MET A 119 -15.75 11.48 -0.25
CA MET A 119 -16.45 12.71 -0.65
C MET A 119 -15.74 13.47 -1.80
N PHE A 120 -14.43 13.28 -2.00
CA PHE A 120 -13.60 14.07 -2.92
C PHE A 120 -13.21 13.37 -4.24
N SER A 121 -13.79 12.21 -4.57
CA SER A 121 -13.70 11.62 -5.93
C SER A 121 -15.08 11.16 -6.42
N ASN A 122 -15.87 11.92 -7.20
CA ASN A 122 -15.62 13.14 -7.98
C ASN A 122 -16.63 14.22 -7.54
N ILE A 123 -16.16 15.34 -6.96
CA ILE A 123 -16.97 16.30 -6.19
C ILE A 123 -18.31 16.66 -6.89
N ALA A 124 -19.39 16.04 -6.44
CA ALA A 124 -20.76 16.43 -6.68
C ALA A 124 -21.46 16.52 -5.32
N THR A 125 -21.27 17.68 -4.68
CA THR A 125 -21.95 18.13 -3.47
C THR A 125 -23.39 18.52 -3.79
N HIS A 126 -24.28 17.55 -4.00
CA HIS A 126 -25.72 17.85 -3.93
C HIS A 126 -26.16 17.82 -2.46
N GLN A 127 -25.94 18.94 -1.77
CA GLN A 127 -26.72 19.28 -0.59
C GLN A 127 -28.01 19.95 -1.07
N THR A 128 -29.17 19.34 -0.80
CA THR A 128 -30.42 20.10 -0.75
C THR A 128 -30.70 20.38 0.72
N ILE A 129 -30.66 21.67 1.05
CA ILE A 129 -30.96 22.25 2.35
C ILE A 129 -32.48 22.41 2.42
N ASN A 130 -33.08 22.07 3.56
CA ASN A 130 -34.31 22.72 4.04
C ASN A 130 -33.98 23.35 5.38
#